data_AF-A0AAW2C882-F1
#
_entry.id   AF-A0AAW2C882-F1
#
_cell.length_a   1.000
_cell.length_b   1.000
_cell.length_c   1.000
_cell.angle_alpha   90.00
_cell.angle_beta   90.00
_cell.angle_gamma   90.00
#
_symmetry.space_group_name_H-M   'P 1'
#
loop_
_entity.id
_entity.type
_entity.pdbx_description
1 polymer ?
#
loop_
_entity_poly.entity_id
_entity_poly.type
_entity_poly.pdbx_seq_one_letter_code
_entity_poly.pdbx_strand_id
1 'polypeptide(L)'
;MEDTINTTMKGSLLAFTDDSVLSINAVSNAVSELGIQGVEQCDHKIITQASSLNQLPVGSFSFETIICICRSVEFPTDRLFKVILRVLKPGGTILIHKNPQSTMGGTDKVMNFNMIFLQINSALEHKLLLASFLEVRVLKSTVPSEVQSFRVKAKKPSWKIGSSLAIKKATKLYLKSRLMMILM
;
A
#
# COMPACT_ATOMS: atom_id res chain seq x y z
N MET A 1 28.54 25.51 8.74
CA MET A 1 28.57 24.09 9.15
C MET A 1 27.15 23.81 9.63
N GLU A 2 26.28 23.45 8.69
CA GLU A 2 24.87 23.20 8.97
C GLU A 2 24.74 21.76 9.42
N ASP A 3 24.32 21.57 10.68
CA ASP A 3 23.94 20.27 11.22
C ASP A 3 22.60 19.86 10.59
N THR A 4 22.68 19.16 9.46
CA THR A 4 21.56 18.39 8.92
C THR A 4 21.27 17.27 9.91
N ILE A 5 20.29 17.50 10.78
CA ILE A 5 19.75 16.51 11.70
C ILE A 5 19.13 15.39 10.83
N ASN A 6 19.92 14.38 10.49
CA ASN A 6 19.43 13.12 9.94
C ASN A 6 18.52 12.51 11.00
N THR A 7 17.23 12.80 10.91
CA THR A 7 16.21 12.21 11.75
C THR A 7 16.09 10.74 11.38
N THR A 8 16.88 9.89 12.06
CA THR A 8 16.67 8.45 12.07
C THR A 8 15.31 8.19 12.71
N MET A 9 14.27 8.09 11.87
CA MET A 9 12.97 7.66 12.34
C MET A 9 13.07 6.20 12.78
N LYS A 10 12.94 5.96 14.08
CA LYS A 10 12.68 4.63 14.65
C LYS A 10 11.31 4.16 14.15
N GLY A 11 11.28 3.55 12.97
CA GLY A 11 10.05 3.12 12.30
C GLY A 11 9.61 1.73 12.77
N SER A 12 8.30 1.45 12.72
CA SER A 12 7.76 0.10 12.98
C SER A 12 7.43 -0.61 11.68
N LEU A 13 8.00 -1.82 11.52
CA LEU A 13 7.90 -2.63 10.31
C LEU A 13 7.24 -3.97 10.60
N LEU A 14 6.23 -4.35 9.83
CA LEU A 14 5.71 -5.71 9.82
C LEU A 14 5.95 -6.34 8.45
N ALA A 15 6.75 -7.40 8.41
CA ALA A 15 6.91 -8.24 7.23
C ALA A 15 6.10 -9.53 7.40
N PHE A 16 5.38 -9.96 6.37
CA PHE A 16 4.73 -11.26 6.39
C PHE A 16 4.71 -11.94 5.03
N THR A 17 4.55 -13.26 5.06
CA THR A 17 4.51 -14.12 3.88
C THR A 17 3.53 -15.28 4.06
N ASP A 18 3.02 -15.81 2.97
CA ASP A 18 2.27 -17.06 2.92
C ASP A 18 3.16 -18.32 2.94
N ASP A 19 4.48 -18.16 2.75
CA ASP A 19 5.45 -19.26 2.83
C ASP A 19 5.83 -19.59 4.29
N SER A 20 6.37 -20.78 4.48
CA SER A 20 7.01 -21.24 5.72
C SER A 20 8.29 -20.46 6.06
N VAL A 21 8.99 -19.95 5.05
CA VAL A 21 10.28 -19.27 5.21
C VAL A 21 10.21 -17.88 4.58
N LEU A 22 10.67 -16.87 5.32
CA LEU A 22 10.89 -15.52 4.80
C LEU A 22 12.37 -15.16 4.92
N SER A 23 13.05 -14.94 3.80
CA SER A 23 14.44 -14.53 3.83
C SER A 23 14.59 -13.08 4.27
N ILE A 24 15.51 -12.83 5.21
CA ILE A 24 15.83 -11.48 5.69
C ILE A 24 16.29 -10.59 4.54
N ASN A 25 17.02 -11.16 3.58
CA ASN A 25 17.47 -10.44 2.40
C ASN A 25 16.30 -9.94 1.52
N ALA A 26 15.23 -10.73 1.38
CA ALA A 26 14.06 -10.27 0.64
C ALA A 26 13.34 -9.11 1.35
N VAL A 27 13.31 -9.13 2.69
CA VAL A 27 12.78 -8.01 3.49
C VAL A 27 13.68 -6.78 3.33
N SER A 28 15.01 -6.93 3.45
CA SER A 28 15.99 -5.84 3.29
C SER A 28 15.84 -5.15 1.92
N ASN A 29 15.77 -5.94 0.84
CA ASN A 29 15.56 -5.43 -0.52
C ASN A 29 14.22 -4.70 -0.65
N ALA A 30 13.15 -5.26 -0.08
CA ALA A 30 11.84 -4.61 -0.10
C ALA A 30 11.84 -3.28 0.68
N VAL A 31 12.61 -3.17 1.77
CA VAL A 31 12.74 -1.91 2.52
C VAL A 31 13.57 -0.88 1.74
N SER A 32 14.66 -1.28 1.09
CA SER A 32 15.47 -0.37 0.28
C SER A 32 14.67 0.20 -0.90
N GLU A 33 13.78 -0.59 -1.49
CA GLU A 33 12.85 -0.16 -2.54
C GLU A 33 11.82 0.87 -2.09
N LEU A 34 11.50 0.88 -0.79
CA LEU A 34 10.66 1.93 -0.22
C LEU A 34 11.42 3.24 0.01
N GLY A 35 12.73 3.26 -0.18
CA GLY A 35 13.61 4.39 0.11
C GLY A 35 13.78 4.64 1.61
N ILE A 36 13.48 3.64 2.43
CA ILE A 36 13.62 3.74 3.89
C ILE A 36 15.10 3.51 4.23
N GLN A 37 15.79 4.59 4.63
CA GLN A 37 17.13 4.50 5.22
C GLN A 37 17.04 4.10 6.70
N GLY A 38 17.97 3.28 7.17
CA GLY A 38 18.08 2.92 8.60
C GLY A 38 17.26 1.71 9.05
N VAL A 39 17.06 0.71 8.18
CA VAL A 39 16.36 -0.56 8.48
C VAL A 39 16.87 -1.23 9.76
N GLU A 40 18.16 -1.05 10.06
CA GLU A 40 18.84 -1.57 11.25
C GLU A 40 18.29 -1.01 12.58
N GLN A 41 17.53 0.10 12.55
CA GLN A 41 16.94 0.74 13.73
C GLN A 41 15.40 0.62 13.81
N CYS A 42 14.77 -0.13 12.90
CA CYS A 42 13.33 -0.35 12.92
C CYS A 42 12.93 -1.51 13.84
N ASP A 43 11.88 -1.33 14.65
CA ASP A 43 11.28 -2.44 15.39
C ASP A 43 10.51 -3.33 14.39
N HIS A 44 11.14 -4.44 13.98
CA HIS A 44 10.58 -5.35 12.97
C HIS A 44 9.82 -6.52 13.62
N LYS A 45 8.69 -6.90 13.01
CA LYS A 45 7.96 -8.14 13.30
C LYS A 45 7.83 -8.95 12.02
N ILE A 46 8.08 -10.25 12.10
CA ILE A 46 7.97 -11.18 10.97
C ILE A 46 6.88 -12.20 11.25
N ILE A 47 6.03 -12.48 10.26
CA ILE A 47 5.00 -13.51 10.32
C ILE A 47 5.07 -14.39 9.06
N THR A 48 5.32 -15.68 9.24
CA THR A 48 5.28 -16.68 8.16
C THR A 48 3.92 -17.39 8.15
N GLN A 49 3.63 -18.12 7.07
CA GLN A 49 2.38 -18.87 6.87
C GLN A 49 1.11 -18.04 7.11
N ALA A 50 1.18 -16.74 6.78
CA ALA A 50 0.12 -15.77 7.05
C ALA A 50 -1.18 -16.04 6.28
N SER A 51 -1.14 -16.90 5.26
CA SER A 51 -2.33 -17.42 4.57
C SER A 51 -3.26 -18.23 5.48
N SER A 52 -2.72 -18.86 6.52
CA SER A 52 -3.50 -19.61 7.52
C SER A 52 -4.08 -18.72 8.62
N LEU A 53 -3.72 -17.44 8.64
CA LEU A 53 -4.17 -16.50 9.67
C LEU A 53 -5.48 -15.83 9.28
N ASN A 54 -6.49 -15.99 10.12
CA ASN A 54 -7.74 -15.24 10.01
C ASN A 54 -7.58 -13.76 10.37
N GLN A 55 -6.55 -13.41 11.16
CA GLN A 55 -6.23 -12.07 11.61
C GLN A 55 -4.75 -11.98 12.00
N LEU A 56 -4.14 -10.80 11.85
CA LEU A 56 -2.79 -10.53 12.35
C LEU A 56 -2.82 -10.35 13.89
N PRO A 57 -1.94 -11.03 14.65
CA PRO A 57 -1.87 -10.96 16.11
C PRO A 57 -1.15 -9.68 16.57
N VAL A 58 -1.69 -8.53 16.18
CA VAL A 58 -1.14 -7.20 16.45
C VAL A 58 -2.25 -6.18 16.68
N GLY A 59 -1.91 -5.10 17.38
CA GLY A 59 -2.81 -3.98 17.66
C GLY A 59 -3.18 -3.18 16.41
N SER A 60 -4.14 -2.26 16.57
CA SER A 60 -4.46 -1.29 15.50
C SER A 60 -3.42 -0.18 15.46
N PHE A 61 -3.19 0.41 14.28
CA PHE A 61 -2.27 1.55 14.09
C PHE A 61 -0.86 1.33 14.70
N SER A 62 -0.36 0.10 14.62
CA SER A 62 0.92 -0.29 15.22
C SER A 62 2.10 -0.12 14.26
N PHE A 63 1.86 -0.22 12.95
CA PHE A 63 2.93 -0.26 11.94
C PHE A 63 2.90 0.94 11.01
N GLU A 64 4.06 1.50 10.72
CA GLU A 64 4.23 2.54 9.70
C GLU A 64 4.42 1.93 8.32
N THR A 65 5.14 0.81 8.28
CA THR A 65 5.42 0.09 7.05
C THR A 65 5.01 -1.37 7.19
N ILE A 66 4.34 -1.88 6.15
CA ILE A 66 4.00 -3.29 6.01
C ILE A 66 4.57 -3.81 4.70
N ILE A 67 5.22 -4.98 4.76
CA ILE A 67 5.76 -5.68 3.59
C ILE A 67 5.08 -7.06 3.51
N CYS A 68 4.31 -7.32 2.45
CA CYS A 68 3.91 -8.68 2.07
C CYS A 68 4.86 -9.18 1.01
N ILE A 69 5.55 -10.28 1.28
CA ILE A 69 6.29 -11.04 0.26
C ILE A 69 5.53 -12.33 0.07
N CYS A 70 4.91 -12.49 -1.08
CA CYS A 70 3.88 -13.51 -1.24
C CYS A 70 4.10 -14.36 -2.51
N ARG A 71 3.92 -15.67 -2.39
CA ARG A 71 4.11 -16.64 -3.49
C ARG A 71 2.79 -16.96 -4.18
N SER A 72 1.71 -17.07 -3.42
CA SER A 72 0.39 -17.35 -3.97
C SER A 72 -0.18 -16.15 -4.72
N VAL A 73 -0.77 -16.41 -5.89
CA VAL A 73 -1.51 -15.41 -6.67
C VAL A 73 -2.74 -14.89 -5.93
N GLU A 74 -3.34 -15.70 -5.05
CA GLU A 74 -4.57 -15.35 -4.32
C GLU A 74 -4.32 -14.57 -3.03
N PHE A 75 -3.14 -14.71 -2.43
CA PHE A 75 -2.78 -14.07 -1.17
C PHE A 75 -1.94 -12.81 -1.37
N PRO A 76 -2.23 -11.65 -0.74
CA PRO A 76 -3.16 -11.45 0.36
C PRO A 76 -4.62 -11.41 -0.08
N THR A 77 -5.51 -11.94 0.76
CA THR A 77 -6.95 -11.99 0.51
C THR A 77 -7.63 -10.65 0.82
N ASP A 78 -8.84 -10.47 0.30
CA ASP A 78 -9.61 -9.23 0.50
C ASP A 78 -9.91 -8.95 1.99
N ARG A 79 -10.11 -10.02 2.77
CA ARG A 79 -10.25 -9.95 4.23
C ARG A 79 -8.96 -9.45 4.90
N LEU A 80 -7.81 -9.91 4.43
CA LEU A 80 -6.52 -9.50 4.99
C LEU A 80 -6.23 -8.02 4.71
N PHE A 81 -6.67 -7.46 3.59
CA PHE A 81 -6.53 -6.01 3.35
C PHE A 81 -7.24 -5.16 4.42
N LYS A 82 -8.41 -5.58 4.91
CA LYS A 82 -9.09 -4.91 6.02
C LYS A 82 -8.27 -4.94 7.31
N VAL A 83 -7.63 -6.08 7.59
CA VAL A 83 -6.73 -6.21 8.74
C VAL A 83 -5.50 -5.34 8.57
N ILE A 84 -4.87 -5.34 7.39
CA ILE A 84 -3.70 -4.51 7.04
C ILE A 84 -4.03 -3.02 7.25
N LEU A 85 -5.16 -2.55 6.73
CA LEU A 85 -5.60 -1.16 6.95
C LEU A 85 -5.72 -0.85 8.43
N ARG A 86 -6.31 -1.75 9.22
CA ARG A 86 -6.47 -1.53 10.66
C ARG A 86 -5.12 -1.40 11.36
N VAL A 87 -4.13 -2.23 11.00
CA VAL A 87 -2.84 -2.29 11.69
C VAL A 87 -1.87 -1.20 11.25
N LEU A 88 -2.03 -0.63 10.05
CA LEU A 88 -1.26 0.52 9.58
C LEU A 88 -1.63 1.80 10.34
N LYS A 89 -0.63 2.62 10.66
CA LYS A 89 -0.84 4.02 11.07
C LYS A 89 -1.43 4.84 9.91
N PRO A 90 -2.19 5.91 10.18
CA PRO A 90 -2.65 6.81 9.12
C PRO A 90 -1.44 7.36 8.34
N GLY A 91 -1.50 7.35 6.99
CA GLY A 91 -0.35 7.69 6.15
C GLY A 91 0.72 6.60 6.01
N GLY A 92 0.57 5.47 6.72
CA GLY A 92 1.47 4.32 6.61
C GLY A 92 1.48 3.68 5.23
N THR A 93 2.55 2.97 4.91
CA THR A 93 2.81 2.39 3.59
C THR A 93 2.71 0.88 3.62
N ILE A 94 2.14 0.29 2.57
CA ILE A 94 2.25 -1.13 2.28
C ILE A 94 3.03 -1.35 0.98
N LEU A 95 3.92 -2.32 0.99
CA LEU A 95 4.53 -2.91 -0.19
C LEU A 95 4.10 -4.37 -0.31
N ILE A 96 3.61 -4.74 -1.49
CA ILE A 96 3.25 -6.12 -1.82
C ILE A 96 4.16 -6.57 -2.94
N HIS A 97 5.08 -7.46 -2.60
CA HIS A 97 5.93 -8.15 -3.53
C HIS A 97 5.30 -9.51 -3.77
N LYS A 98 4.99 -9.87 -5.03
CA LYS A 98 4.81 -11.29 -5.35
C LYS A 98 5.74 -11.84 -6.37
N ASN A 99 6.04 -13.10 -6.11
CA ASN A 99 6.82 -13.97 -6.94
C ASN A 99 6.02 -15.27 -7.12
N PRO A 100 4.99 -15.27 -7.98
CA PRO A 100 4.27 -16.48 -8.30
C PRO A 100 5.22 -17.43 -9.03
N GLN A 101 5.43 -18.62 -8.47
CA GLN A 101 6.24 -19.61 -9.15
C GLN A 101 5.45 -20.22 -10.32
N SER A 102 5.97 -20.06 -11.54
CA SER A 102 5.53 -20.85 -12.69
C SER A 102 6.27 -22.18 -12.69
N THR A 103 5.67 -23.22 -12.12
CA THR A 103 6.09 -24.57 -12.45
C THR A 103 5.69 -24.83 -13.90
N MET A 104 6.64 -24.87 -14.85
CA MET A 104 6.66 -25.65 -16.11
C MET A 104 7.42 -24.91 -17.23
N GLY A 105 8.55 -25.46 -17.69
CA GLY A 105 9.45 -24.88 -18.70
C GLY A 105 8.94 -24.83 -20.16
N GLY A 106 9.47 -23.89 -20.95
CA GLY A 106 9.25 -23.74 -22.41
C GLY A 106 9.17 -22.28 -22.87
N THR A 107 9.88 -21.91 -23.95
CA THR A 107 10.11 -20.54 -24.45
C THR A 107 8.89 -19.84 -25.06
N ASP A 108 7.85 -20.56 -25.49
CA ASP A 108 6.55 -19.98 -25.91
C ASP A 108 5.72 -19.41 -24.73
N LYS A 109 6.21 -19.58 -23.49
CA LYS A 109 5.51 -19.16 -22.27
C LYS A 109 5.80 -17.73 -21.84
N VAL A 110 6.80 -17.06 -22.42
CA VAL A 110 7.19 -15.71 -21.97
C VAL A 110 6.09 -14.68 -22.23
N MET A 111 5.36 -14.77 -23.36
CA MET A 111 4.19 -13.94 -23.63
C MET A 111 3.03 -14.23 -22.66
N ASN A 112 2.73 -15.50 -22.41
CA ASN A 112 1.70 -15.91 -21.44
C ASN A 112 2.04 -15.47 -20.02
N PHE A 113 3.33 -15.55 -19.65
CA PHE A 113 3.84 -15.13 -18.36
C PHE A 113 3.62 -13.62 -18.18
N ASN A 114 4.10 -12.78 -19.11
CA ASN A 114 3.89 -11.33 -19.08
C ASN A 114 2.41 -10.95 -18.98
N MET A 115 1.54 -11.64 -19.72
CA MET A 115 0.09 -11.42 -19.67
C MET A 115 -0.51 -11.77 -18.29
N ILE A 116 -0.12 -12.91 -17.72
CA ILE A 116 -0.51 -13.32 -16.36
C ILE A 116 -0.05 -12.27 -15.34
N PHE A 117 1.16 -11.71 -15.47
CA PHE A 117 1.64 -10.65 -14.58
C PHE A 117 0.82 -9.36 -14.70
N LEU A 118 0.49 -8.93 -15.91
CA LEU A 118 -0.35 -7.74 -16.11
C LEU A 118 -1.72 -7.93 -15.48
N GLN A 119 -2.31 -9.12 -15.61
CA GLN A 119 -3.60 -9.44 -15.01
C GLN A 119 -3.53 -9.46 -13.47
N ILE A 120 -2.49 -10.09 -12.89
CA ILE A 120 -2.29 -10.13 -11.44
C ILE A 120 -2.10 -8.70 -10.88
N ASN A 121 -1.32 -7.86 -11.56
CA ASN A 121 -1.09 -6.48 -11.15
C ASN A 121 -2.37 -5.65 -11.18
N SER A 122 -3.11 -5.71 -12.28
CA SER A 122 -4.39 -5.00 -12.41
C SER A 122 -5.40 -5.45 -11.35
N ALA A 123 -5.50 -6.76 -11.12
CA ALA A 123 -6.37 -7.32 -10.07
C ALA A 123 -5.95 -6.86 -8.67
N LEU A 124 -4.64 -6.82 -8.38
CA LEU A 124 -4.16 -6.35 -7.09
C LEU A 124 -4.38 -4.85 -6.89
N GLU A 125 -4.08 -4.04 -7.90
CA GLU A 125 -4.32 -2.60 -7.87
C GLU A 125 -5.79 -2.31 -7.58
N HIS A 126 -6.68 -2.99 -8.30
CA HIS A 126 -8.12 -2.88 -8.06
C HIS A 126 -8.51 -3.29 -6.64
N LYS A 127 -7.97 -4.40 -6.10
CA LYS A 127 -8.23 -4.83 -4.71
C LYS A 127 -7.75 -3.82 -3.68
N LEU A 128 -6.59 -3.20 -3.88
CA LEU A 128 -6.06 -2.17 -3.00
C LEU A 128 -6.96 -0.92 -3.00
N LEU A 129 -7.41 -0.49 -4.17
CA LEU A 129 -8.34 0.64 -4.30
C LEU A 129 -9.69 0.35 -3.63
N LEU A 130 -10.27 -0.84 -3.83
CA LEU A 130 -11.49 -1.27 -3.14
C LEU A 130 -11.30 -1.35 -1.62
N ALA A 131 -10.12 -1.74 -1.18
CA ALA A 131 -9.72 -1.68 0.22
C ALA A 131 -9.39 -0.25 0.69
N SER A 132 -9.72 0.80 -0.06
CA SER A 132 -9.51 2.20 0.36
C SER A 132 -8.03 2.60 0.56
N PHE A 133 -7.09 1.90 -0.06
CA PHE A 133 -5.71 2.38 -0.17
C PHE A 133 -5.61 3.47 -1.23
N LEU A 134 -4.66 4.39 -1.04
CA LEU A 134 -4.36 5.50 -1.93
C LEU A 134 -2.97 5.33 -2.55
N GLU A 135 -2.68 6.14 -3.57
CA GLU A 135 -1.37 6.20 -4.24
C GLU A 135 -0.84 4.82 -4.67
N VAL A 136 -1.74 3.97 -5.19
CA VAL A 136 -1.35 2.64 -5.66
C VAL A 136 -0.41 2.80 -6.86
N ARG A 137 0.79 2.22 -6.77
CA ARG A 137 1.82 2.28 -7.81
C ARG A 137 2.46 0.92 -8.00
N VAL A 138 2.47 0.46 -9.24
CA VAL A 138 3.24 -0.72 -9.65
C VAL A 138 4.70 -0.32 -9.81
N LEU A 139 5.59 -0.94 -9.02
CA LEU A 139 7.03 -0.76 -9.11
C LEU A 139 7.59 -1.79 -10.10
N LYS A 140 8.23 -1.31 -11.16
CA LYS A 140 8.92 -2.18 -12.13
C LYS A 140 10.31 -2.53 -11.57
N SER A 141 10.68 -3.81 -11.62
CA SER A 141 12.06 -4.22 -11.30
C SER A 141 13.02 -3.67 -12.35
N THR A 142 14.06 -2.98 -11.93
CA THR A 142 15.12 -2.43 -12.79
C THR A 142 16.18 -3.48 -13.17
N VAL A 143 16.16 -4.65 -12.50
CA VAL A 143 17.13 -5.73 -12.76
C VAL A 143 16.53 -6.69 -13.78
N PRO A 144 17.20 -6.91 -14.93
CA PRO A 144 16.86 -7.97 -15.86
C PRO A 144 17.33 -9.30 -15.27
N SER A 145 16.60 -9.80 -14.27
CA SER A 145 16.77 -11.15 -13.74
C SER A 145 15.66 -12.03 -14.31
N GLU A 146 15.97 -13.29 -14.60
CA GLU A 146 15.08 -14.30 -15.21
C GLU A 146 13.77 -14.53 -14.42
N VAL A 147 13.71 -14.08 -13.16
CA VAL A 147 12.53 -14.17 -12.30
C VAL A 147 11.84 -12.81 -12.22
N GLN A 148 10.87 -12.57 -13.10
CA GLN A 148 10.03 -11.37 -13.02
C GLN A 148 9.18 -11.42 -11.74
N SER A 149 9.57 -10.65 -10.74
CA SER A 149 8.76 -10.43 -9.54
C SER A 149 7.95 -9.14 -9.67
N PHE A 150 6.69 -9.13 -9.24
CA PHE A 150 5.87 -7.91 -9.22
C PHE A 150 5.94 -7.24 -7.86
N ARG A 151 5.88 -5.90 -7.86
CA ARG A 151 5.79 -5.10 -6.65
C ARG A 151 4.72 -4.02 -6.80
N VAL A 152 3.83 -3.91 -5.83
CA VAL A 152 2.83 -2.84 -5.75
C VAL A 152 2.95 -2.15 -4.42
N LYS A 153 3.12 -0.83 -4.45
CA LYS A 153 3.17 0.05 -3.29
C LYS A 153 1.83 0.78 -3.17
N ALA A 154 1.33 0.96 -1.95
CA ALA A 154 0.17 1.79 -1.67
C ALA A 154 0.26 2.42 -0.28
N LYS A 155 -0.58 3.42 0.00
CA LYS A 155 -0.64 4.11 1.29
C LYS A 155 -2.01 4.01 1.93
N LYS A 156 -2.03 3.91 3.24
CA LYS A 156 -3.25 4.09 4.03
C LYS A 156 -3.61 5.58 4.04
N PRO A 157 -4.88 5.96 3.80
CA PRO A 157 -5.33 7.34 3.93
C PRO A 157 -5.06 7.90 5.33
N SER A 158 -4.62 9.15 5.40
CA SER A 158 -4.37 9.87 6.66
C SER A 158 -5.59 10.68 7.14
N TRP A 159 -6.58 10.90 6.28
CA TRP A 159 -7.75 11.70 6.61
C TRP A 159 -8.75 10.89 7.45
N LYS A 160 -9.25 11.50 8.54
CA LYS A 160 -10.37 10.95 9.30
C LYS A 160 -11.64 11.16 8.48
N ILE A 161 -12.36 10.09 8.14
CA ILE A 161 -13.80 10.19 7.80
C ILE A 161 -14.43 10.97 8.95
N GLY A 162 -14.92 12.19 8.68
CA GLY A 162 -15.44 13.08 9.73
C GLY A 162 -15.15 14.57 9.55
N SER A 163 -14.34 14.98 8.56
CA SER A 163 -14.36 16.39 8.11
C SER A 163 -15.68 16.63 7.36
N SER A 164 -16.74 16.80 8.13
CA SER A 164 -17.99 17.33 7.66
C SER A 164 -17.66 18.75 7.20
N LEU A 165 -17.56 18.96 5.89
CA LEU A 165 -17.65 20.32 5.36
C LEU A 165 -18.98 20.85 5.89
N ALA A 166 -18.92 21.78 6.84
CA ALA A 166 -20.11 22.50 7.26
C ALA A 166 -20.61 23.23 6.03
N ILE A 167 -21.63 22.68 5.36
CA ILE A 167 -22.35 23.38 4.30
C ILE A 167 -23.01 24.57 5.00
N LYS A 168 -22.31 25.71 5.03
CA LYS A 168 -22.91 26.96 5.48
C LYS A 168 -24.03 27.26 4.50
N LYS A 169 -25.28 27.22 4.97
CA LYS A 169 -26.44 27.67 4.18
C LYS A 169 -26.12 29.05 3.61
N ALA A 170 -26.21 29.20 2.29
CA ALA A 170 -26.14 30.51 1.66
C ALA A 170 -27.30 31.35 2.18
N THR A 171 -27.00 32.44 2.88
CA THR A 171 -28.00 33.43 3.28
C THR A 171 -28.61 34.01 2.01
N LYS A 172 -29.92 33.82 1.84
CA LYS A 172 -30.69 34.34 0.71
C LYS A 172 -30.62 35.87 0.76
N LEU A 173 -29.77 36.49 -0.07
CA LEU A 173 -29.79 37.93 -0.27
C LEU A 173 -31.09 38.28 -0.99
N TYR A 174 -32.06 38.81 -0.25
CA TYR A 174 -33.27 39.41 -0.83
C TYR A 174 -32.84 40.63 -1.65
N LEU A 175 -32.94 40.52 -2.98
CA LEU A 175 -32.88 41.68 -3.88
C LEU A 175 -34.07 42.58 -3.54
N LYS A 176 -33.82 43.63 -2.76
CA LYS A 176 -34.80 44.69 -2.48
C LYS A 176 -34.96 45.51 -3.75
N SER A 177 -35.99 45.20 -4.53
CA SER A 177 -36.46 46.01 -5.65
C SER A 177 -36.69 47.45 -5.19
N ARG A 178 -35.88 48.39 -5.68
CA ARG A 178 -36.15 49.82 -5.54
C ARG A 178 -36.59 50.32 -6.91
N LEU A 179 -37.91 50.25 -7.14
CA LEU A 179 -38.60 50.97 -8.20
C LEU A 179 -38.32 52.46 -7.94
N MET A 180 -37.46 53.09 -8.74
CA MET A 180 -37.29 54.53 -8.71
C MET A 180 -38.04 55.07 -9.93
N MET A 181 -39.20 55.66 -9.66
CA MET A 181 -39.85 56.62 -10.56
C MET A 181 -38.80 57.65 -10.98
N ILE A 182 -38.60 57.81 -12.28
CA ILE A 182 -38.13 59.08 -12.85
C ILE A 182 -39.12 59.44 -13.94
N LEU A 183 -39.83 60.53 -13.65
CA LEU A 183 -40.68 61.31 -14.53
C LEU A 183 -39.78 61.98 -15.59
N MET A 184 -40.06 61.78 -16.88
CA MET A 184 -39.82 62.73 -17.97
C MET A 184 -40.67 62.32 -19.17
#